data_AF-A0A8X7BES1-F1
#
_entry.id   AF-A0A8X7BES1-F1
#
_cell.length_a   1.000
_cell.length_b   1.000
_cell.length_c   1.000
_cell.angle_alpha   90.00
_cell.angle_beta   90.00
_cell.angle_gamma   90.00
#
_symmetry.space_group_name_H-M   'P 1'
#
loop_
_entity.id
_entity.type
_entity.pdbx_description
1 polymer ?
#
loop_
_entity_poly.entity_id
_entity_poly.type
_entity_poly.pdbx_seq_one_letter_code
_entity_poly.pdbx_strand_id
1 'polypeptide(L)'
;MSNCLGIKKKKIKTPVSGLNGLSQNIKWKLKTIISNEDSSFAEPVDFLIVDKITEFTPSSSLDISNVEIPKFLTLADKSFYEANEVHALISADIFFKVLKQNTYKINEELFFKEREFGWIACGKLEERQTNKQGQCFLVNNDSIQNTLKLFFDLEGLGIRDDPVLHERDQAL
;
A
#
# COMPACT_ATOMS: atom_id res chain seq x y z
N MET A 1 -11.73 10.48 12.64
CA MET A 1 -12.66 10.53 11.48
C MET A 1 -14.11 10.06 11.74
N SER A 2 -14.40 8.85 12.21
CA SER A 2 -15.81 8.37 12.24
C SER A 2 -16.74 9.10 13.22
N ASN A 3 -16.22 9.72 14.30
CA ASN A 3 -17.00 10.63 15.15
C ASN A 3 -17.25 12.00 14.47
N CYS A 4 -16.30 12.45 13.66
CA CYS A 4 -16.35 13.73 12.96
C CYS A 4 -17.35 13.70 11.79
N LEU A 5 -17.52 12.53 11.15
CA LEU A 5 -18.39 12.33 9.98
C LEU A 5 -19.83 11.94 10.34
N GLY A 6 -20.15 11.70 11.62
CA GLY A 6 -21.50 11.32 12.07
C GLY A 6 -22.01 9.97 11.57
N ILE A 7 -21.15 9.14 10.98
CA ILE A 7 -21.56 7.88 10.35
C ILE A 7 -21.73 6.78 11.41
N LYS A 8 -22.83 6.03 11.32
CA LYS A 8 -23.15 4.93 12.24
C LYS A 8 -22.09 3.82 12.18
N LYS A 9 -21.60 3.42 13.35
CA LYS A 9 -20.63 2.33 13.50
C LYS A 9 -21.31 1.06 14.00
N LYS A 10 -20.82 -0.09 13.58
CA LYS A 10 -21.26 -1.41 14.02
C LYS A 10 -20.22 -2.01 14.98
N LYS A 11 -20.66 -2.54 16.11
CA LYS A 11 -19.79 -3.26 17.06
C LYS A 11 -19.38 -4.61 16.47
N ILE A 12 -18.09 -4.93 16.56
CA ILE A 12 -17.50 -6.20 16.10
C ILE A 12 -16.43 -6.68 17.10
N LYS A 13 -15.95 -7.91 16.92
CA LYS A 13 -14.81 -8.49 17.65
C LYS A 13 -13.98 -9.31 16.66
N THR A 14 -13.13 -8.63 15.91
CA THR A 14 -12.31 -9.24 14.85
C THR A 14 -10.84 -9.00 15.14
N PRO A 15 -10.01 -10.05 15.26
CA PRO A 15 -8.57 -9.88 15.39
C PRO A 15 -7.98 -9.40 14.07
N VAL A 16 -7.11 -8.38 14.13
CA VAL A 16 -6.31 -7.89 13.01
C VAL A 16 -4.85 -7.95 13.43
N SER A 17 -4.05 -8.63 12.63
CA SER A 17 -2.61 -8.78 12.87
C SER A 17 -1.83 -7.85 11.94
N GLY A 18 -0.82 -7.19 12.49
CA GLY A 18 0.11 -6.32 11.78
C GLY A 18 1.51 -6.93 11.71
N LEU A 19 2.50 -6.05 11.51
CA LEU A 19 3.91 -6.42 11.51
C LEU A 19 4.32 -7.02 12.86
N ASN A 20 5.29 -7.95 12.82
CA ASN A 20 5.79 -8.72 13.98
C ASN A 20 4.73 -9.57 14.70
N GLY A 21 3.63 -9.93 14.03
CA GLY A 21 2.60 -10.78 14.62
C GLY A 21 1.78 -10.10 15.74
N LEU A 22 1.98 -8.79 15.95
CA LEU A 22 1.16 -8.01 16.86
C LEU A 22 -0.30 -8.05 16.38
N SER A 23 -1.21 -8.53 17.22
CA SER A 23 -2.63 -8.64 16.90
C SER A 23 -3.47 -7.82 17.86
N GLN A 24 -4.45 -7.11 17.33
CA GLN A 24 -5.42 -6.34 18.10
C GLN A 24 -6.84 -6.71 17.71
N ASN A 25 -7.74 -6.77 18.70
CA ASN A 25 -9.16 -6.96 18.44
C ASN A 25 -9.81 -5.61 18.08
N ILE A 26 -10.30 -5.50 16.85
CA ILE A 26 -11.07 -4.35 16.39
C ILE A 26 -12.46 -4.41 17.01
N LYS A 27 -12.86 -3.28 17.60
CA LYS A 27 -14.14 -3.10 18.31
C LYS A 27 -15.25 -2.59 17.40
N TRP A 28 -14.89 -1.86 16.35
CA TRP A 28 -15.84 -1.10 15.54
C TRP A 28 -15.54 -1.24 14.05
N LYS A 29 -16.63 -1.38 13.29
CA LYS A 29 -16.63 -1.37 11.83
C LYS A 29 -17.53 -0.25 11.34
N LEU A 30 -17.17 0.33 10.22
CA LEU A 30 -17.90 1.38 9.54
C LEU A 30 -18.22 0.91 8.13
N LYS A 31 -19.49 0.97 7.73
CA LYS A 31 -19.90 0.79 6.34
C LYS A 31 -20.19 2.15 5.75
N THR A 32 -19.56 2.48 4.63
CA THR A 32 -19.77 3.76 3.94
C THR A 32 -19.52 3.61 2.45
N ILE A 33 -19.78 4.67 1.70
CA ILE A 33 -19.33 4.82 0.32
C ILE A 33 -18.17 5.82 0.33
N ILE A 34 -17.10 5.52 -0.40
CA ILE A 34 -16.09 6.51 -0.79
C ILE A 34 -16.44 7.02 -2.18
N SER A 35 -16.39 8.33 -2.38
CA SER A 35 -16.67 8.95 -3.68
C SER A 35 -15.75 10.14 -3.91
N ASN A 36 -15.53 10.46 -5.17
CA ASN A 36 -14.86 11.71 -5.55
C ASN A 36 -15.83 12.90 -5.48
N GLU A 37 -15.29 14.10 -5.67
CA GLU A 37 -16.03 15.36 -5.47
C GLU A 37 -17.23 15.51 -6.42
N ASP A 38 -17.08 15.07 -7.68
CA ASP A 38 -18.14 15.11 -8.69
C ASP A 38 -19.05 13.88 -8.71
N SER A 39 -18.82 12.92 -7.80
CA SER A 39 -19.54 11.65 -7.70
C SER A 39 -19.51 10.77 -8.96
N SER A 40 -18.58 11.00 -9.89
CA SER A 40 -18.37 10.14 -11.06
C SER A 40 -17.80 8.76 -10.69
N PHE A 41 -17.15 8.67 -9.53
CA PHE A 41 -16.68 7.42 -8.94
C PHE A 41 -17.26 7.26 -7.53
N ALA A 42 -17.79 6.07 -7.24
CA ALA A 42 -18.31 5.72 -5.93
C ALA A 42 -18.14 4.21 -5.65
N GLU A 43 -17.57 3.86 -4.50
CA GLU A 43 -17.37 2.46 -4.11
C GLU A 43 -17.83 2.22 -2.67
N PRO A 44 -18.68 1.20 -2.41
CA PRO A 44 -19.02 0.79 -1.05
C PRO A 44 -17.81 0.14 -0.38
N VAL A 45 -17.48 0.60 0.83
CA VAL A 45 -16.34 0.13 1.59
C VAL A 45 -16.69 -0.13 3.06
N ASP A 46 -15.97 -1.10 3.61
CA ASP A 46 -16.14 -1.60 4.96
C ASP A 46 -14.85 -1.29 5.76
N PHE A 47 -14.79 -0.17 6.47
CA PHE A 47 -13.62 0.21 7.27
C PHE A 47 -13.62 -0.43 8.65
N LEU A 48 -12.43 -0.86 9.09
CA LEU A 48 -12.15 -1.24 10.47
C LEU A 48 -11.63 -0.01 11.22
N ILE A 49 -12.24 0.33 12.35
CA ILE A 49 -11.89 1.54 13.09
C ILE A 49 -10.84 1.21 14.15
N VAL A 50 -9.69 1.87 14.04
CA VAL A 50 -8.56 1.82 14.96
C VAL A 50 -8.28 3.22 15.52
N ASP A 51 -7.58 3.29 16.65
CA ASP A 51 -7.22 4.57 17.27
C ASP A 51 -6.12 5.28 16.48
N LYS A 52 -5.18 4.52 15.90
CA LYS A 52 -4.09 5.02 15.07
C LYS A 52 -3.77 4.04 13.95
N ILE A 53 -3.57 4.55 12.73
CA ILE A 53 -3.20 3.76 11.56
C ILE A 53 -1.67 3.72 11.43
N THR A 54 -1.06 4.89 11.32
CA THR A 54 0.39 5.08 11.23
C THR A 54 0.80 6.28 12.08
N GLU A 55 2.11 6.48 12.23
CA GLU A 55 2.67 7.81 12.51
C GLU A 55 2.39 8.77 11.34
N PHE A 56 2.86 10.01 11.45
CA PHE A 56 2.72 10.99 10.38
C PHE A 56 3.36 10.48 9.08
N THR A 57 2.69 10.77 7.96
CA THR A 57 3.14 10.47 6.62
C THR A 57 3.03 11.74 5.78
N PRO A 58 4.15 12.24 5.22
CA PRO A 58 5.53 11.82 5.47
C PRO A 58 5.92 11.95 6.96
N SER A 59 6.99 11.26 7.38
CA SER A 59 7.47 11.31 8.78
C SER A 59 7.97 12.70 9.20
N SER A 60 8.34 13.53 8.23
CA SER A 60 8.63 14.96 8.36
C SER A 60 8.17 15.69 7.11
N SER A 61 7.74 16.94 7.23
CA SER A 61 7.33 17.73 6.07
C SER A 61 8.46 17.87 5.05
N LEU A 62 8.10 17.78 3.78
CA LEU A 62 9.00 17.84 2.64
C LEU A 62 9.13 19.29 2.15
N ASP A 63 10.35 19.71 1.79
CA ASP A 63 10.59 21.02 1.17
C ASP A 63 10.31 20.97 -0.34
N ILE A 64 9.13 21.44 -0.73
CA ILE A 64 8.70 21.48 -2.13
C ILE A 64 8.90 22.86 -2.78
N SER A 65 9.70 23.76 -2.19
CA SER A 65 9.85 25.13 -2.70
C SER A 65 10.34 25.21 -4.16
N ASN A 66 11.10 24.20 -4.58
CA ASN A 66 11.68 24.10 -5.93
C ASN A 66 10.85 23.20 -6.88
N VAL A 67 9.66 22.75 -6.45
CA VAL A 67 8.78 21.91 -7.24
C VAL A 67 7.67 22.76 -7.84
N GLU A 68 7.71 22.95 -9.16
CA GLU A 68 6.64 23.63 -9.89
C GLU A 68 5.51 22.64 -10.20
N ILE A 69 4.47 22.63 -9.35
CA ILE A 69 3.27 21.82 -9.59
C ILE A 69 2.33 22.59 -10.54
N PRO A 70 1.99 22.02 -11.72
CA PRO A 70 1.09 22.68 -12.64
C PRO A 70 -0.31 22.89 -12.06
N LYS A 71 -0.85 24.10 -12.23
CA LYS A 71 -2.16 24.51 -11.67
C LYS A 71 -3.35 23.72 -12.21
N PHE A 72 -3.21 23.06 -13.36
CA PHE A 72 -4.29 22.24 -13.93
C PHE A 72 -4.44 20.88 -13.21
N LEU A 73 -3.46 20.46 -12.41
CA LEU A 73 -3.54 19.23 -11.63
C LEU A 73 -4.40 19.45 -10.38
N THR A 74 -5.55 18.79 -10.33
CA THR A 74 -6.33 18.72 -9.09
C THR A 74 -5.77 17.62 -8.21
N LEU A 75 -4.95 18.00 -7.22
CA LEU A 75 -4.32 17.05 -6.31
C LEU A 75 -5.36 16.37 -5.40
N ALA A 76 -5.20 15.07 -5.19
CA ALA A 76 -6.02 14.30 -4.25
C ALA A 76 -5.79 14.75 -2.79
N ASP A 77 -4.56 15.17 -2.48
CA ASP A 77 -4.18 15.78 -1.22
C ASP A 77 -3.33 17.02 -1.50
N LYS A 78 -3.87 18.21 -1.19
CA LYS A 78 -3.17 19.48 -1.39
C LYS A 78 -2.02 19.69 -0.40
N SER A 79 -2.04 18.95 0.71
CA SER A 79 -1.05 18.98 1.79
C SER A 79 -0.16 17.73 1.81
N PHE A 80 -0.03 17.01 0.69
CA PHE A 80 0.73 15.74 0.62
C PHE A 80 2.19 15.84 1.09
N TYR A 81 2.75 17.05 1.10
CA TYR A 81 4.12 17.35 1.53
C TYR A 81 4.23 17.65 3.03
N GLU A 82 3.12 17.84 3.74
CA GLU A 82 3.10 18.14 5.17
C GLU A 82 3.04 16.85 5.99
N ALA A 83 3.83 16.73 7.05
CA ALA A 83 3.73 15.60 7.97
C ALA A 83 2.35 15.58 8.65
N ASN A 84 1.51 14.63 8.27
CA ASN A 84 0.12 14.56 8.75
C ASN A 84 -0.34 13.11 8.96
N GLU A 85 -1.46 12.92 9.66
CA GLU A 85 -2.02 11.61 9.95
C GLU A 85 -2.65 10.96 8.72
N VAL A 86 -2.40 9.65 8.54
CA VAL A 86 -3.18 8.83 7.60
C VAL A 86 -4.51 8.47 8.24
N HIS A 87 -5.59 8.89 7.61
CA HIS A 87 -6.93 8.70 8.15
C HIS A 87 -7.64 7.42 7.70
N ALA A 88 -7.22 6.86 6.57
CA ALA A 88 -7.79 5.64 6.02
C ALA A 88 -6.73 4.85 5.23
N LEU A 89 -6.77 3.53 5.37
CA LEU A 89 -6.11 2.60 4.46
C LEU A 89 -7.16 1.90 3.63
N ILE A 90 -6.92 1.82 2.33
CA ILE A 90 -7.77 1.08 1.39
C ILE A 90 -7.08 -0.22 1.01
N SER A 91 -7.90 -1.25 0.80
CA SER A 91 -7.43 -2.55 0.33
C SER A 91 -7.04 -2.50 -1.15
N ALA A 92 -6.26 -3.49 -1.58
CA ALA A 92 -5.70 -3.53 -2.92
C ALA A 92 -6.77 -3.59 -4.03
N ASP A 93 -7.88 -4.27 -3.78
CA ASP A 93 -9.04 -4.34 -4.68
C ASP A 93 -9.63 -2.95 -4.97
N ILE A 94 -9.77 -2.10 -3.95
CA ILE A 94 -10.20 -0.70 -4.12
C ILE A 94 -9.11 0.13 -4.76
N PHE A 95 -7.85 -0.07 -4.37
CA PHE A 95 -6.71 0.62 -4.96
C PHE A 95 -6.67 0.45 -6.48
N PHE A 96 -6.86 -0.78 -7.00
CA PHE A 96 -6.84 -1.02 -8.45
C PHE A 96 -8.02 -0.38 -9.19
N LYS A 97 -9.18 -0.25 -8.55
CA LYS A 97 -10.36 0.43 -9.13
C LYS A 97 -10.15 1.94 -9.29
N VAL A 98 -9.33 2.56 -8.42
CA VAL A 98 -9.12 4.01 -8.45
C VAL A 98 -7.97 4.43 -9.35
N LEU A 99 -7.19 3.48 -9.91
CA LEU A 99 -6.06 3.81 -10.77
C LEU A 99 -6.54 4.27 -12.15
N LYS A 100 -6.09 5.45 -12.57
CA LYS A 100 -6.11 5.87 -13.97
C LYS A 100 -4.74 5.65 -14.62
N GLN A 101 -4.73 5.70 -15.95
CA GLN A 101 -3.54 5.45 -16.76
C GLN A 101 -2.59 6.67 -16.81
N ASN A 102 -3.13 7.87 -16.63
CA ASN A 102 -2.39 9.10 -16.87
C ASN A 102 -1.32 9.35 -15.80
N THR A 103 -0.19 9.88 -16.28
CA THR A 103 0.98 10.22 -15.48
C THR A 103 1.52 11.55 -15.94
N TYR A 104 1.80 12.46 -15.01
CA TYR A 104 2.45 13.72 -15.28
C TYR A 104 3.82 13.72 -14.62
N LYS A 105 4.89 13.66 -15.41
CA LYS A 105 6.26 13.70 -14.89
C LYS A 105 6.68 15.13 -14.61
N ILE A 106 7.19 15.40 -13.41
CA ILE A 106 7.91 16.65 -13.11
C ILE A 106 9.38 16.49 -13.50
N ASN A 107 9.97 15.36 -13.11
CA ASN A 107 11.29 14.91 -13.53
C ASN A 107 11.31 13.35 -13.54
N GLU A 108 12.49 12.74 -13.62
CA GLU A 108 12.59 11.26 -13.65
C GLU A 108 12.27 10.59 -12.31
N GLU A 109 12.42 11.31 -11.19
CA GLU A 109 12.18 10.77 -9.85
C GLU A 109 10.82 11.15 -9.28
N LEU A 110 10.29 12.34 -9.59
CA LEU A 110 9.01 12.88 -9.10
C LEU A 110 7.98 12.97 -10.23
N PHE A 111 6.84 12.35 -10.01
CA PHE A 111 5.73 12.37 -10.95
C PHE A 111 4.39 12.29 -10.23
N PHE A 112 3.34 12.73 -10.90
CA PHE A 112 1.97 12.63 -10.43
C PHE A 112 1.23 11.54 -11.20
N LYS A 113 0.45 10.73 -10.50
CA LYS A 113 -0.43 9.72 -11.09
C LYS A 113 -1.87 10.13 -10.92
N GLU A 114 -2.64 10.05 -12.01
CA GLU A 114 -4.06 10.34 -11.94
C GLU A 114 -4.80 9.18 -11.25
N ARG A 115 -5.75 9.54 -10.38
CA ARG A 115 -6.66 8.64 -9.69
C ARG A 115 -8.07 9.20 -9.75
N GLU A 116 -9.06 8.38 -9.40
CA GLU A 116 -10.45 8.83 -9.31
C GLU A 116 -10.68 9.99 -8.32
N PHE A 117 -9.83 10.09 -7.29
CA PHE A 117 -9.89 11.15 -6.28
C PHE A 117 -9.00 12.37 -6.59
N GLY A 118 -8.35 12.41 -7.76
CA GLY A 118 -7.38 13.43 -8.12
C GLY A 118 -5.97 12.89 -8.30
N TRP A 119 -5.01 13.79 -8.48
CA TRP A 119 -3.61 13.44 -8.74
C TRP A 119 -2.84 13.20 -7.44
N ILE A 120 -2.16 12.06 -7.35
CA ILE A 120 -1.28 11.74 -6.21
C ILE A 120 0.18 11.95 -6.59
N ALA A 121 0.97 12.53 -5.68
CA ALA A 121 2.41 12.63 -5.83
C ALA A 121 3.06 11.24 -5.65
N CYS A 122 4.07 10.93 -6.46
CA CYS A 122 4.76 9.65 -6.46
C CYS A 122 6.26 9.86 -6.71
N GLY A 123 7.06 8.96 -6.15
CA GLY A 123 8.49 8.91 -6.37
C GLY A 123 9.29 9.64 -5.30
N LYS A 124 10.44 10.21 -5.67
CA LYS A 124 11.38 10.81 -4.72
C LYS A 124 11.48 12.31 -4.94
N LEU A 125 11.66 13.01 -3.83
CA LEU A 125 12.08 14.40 -3.83
C LEU A 125 13.58 14.41 -3.54
N GLU A 126 14.35 15.20 -4.29
CA GLU A 126 15.76 15.37 -3.98
C GLU A 126 15.89 16.08 -2.63
N GLU A 127 16.12 15.30 -1.56
CA GLU A 127 16.47 15.86 -0.28
C GLU A 127 17.86 16.50 -0.41
N ARG A 128 17.97 17.79 -0.09
CA ARG A 128 19.29 18.41 0.14
C ARG A 128 19.99 17.53 1.16
N GLN A 129 21.13 16.93 0.79
CA GLN A 129 21.83 15.97 1.63
C GLN A 129 22.02 16.54 3.03
N THR A 130 21.17 16.09 3.95
CA THR A 130 21.44 16.16 5.37
C THR A 130 21.87 14.75 5.72
N ASN A 131 23.00 14.60 6.42
CA ASN A 131 23.55 13.32 6.84
C ASN A 131 22.53 12.57 7.74
N LYS A 132 21.48 11.99 7.16
CA LYS A 132 20.52 11.14 7.83
C LYS A 132 20.97 9.72 7.62
N GLN A 133 21.40 9.06 8.70
CA GLN A 133 21.65 7.63 8.71
C GLN A 133 20.40 6.92 8.18
N GLY A 134 20.56 6.16 7.10
CA GLY A 134 19.49 5.32 6.58
C GLY A 134 19.04 4.34 7.66
N GLN A 135 17.82 4.48 8.15
CA GLN A 135 17.23 3.47 9.01
C GLN A 135 16.72 2.32 8.13
N CYS A 136 17.40 1.19 8.22
CA CYS A 136 16.94 -0.08 7.68
C CYS A 136 16.23 -0.84 8.80
N PHE A 137 14.93 -1.03 8.69
CA PHE A 137 14.18 -1.93 9.57
C PHE A 137 14.34 -3.36 9.05
N LEU A 138 15.38 -4.05 9.51
CA LEU A 138 15.50 -5.50 9.34
C LEU A 138 14.63 -6.18 10.39
N VAL A 139 13.52 -6.79 9.95
CA VAL A 139 12.76 -7.71 10.78
C VAL A 139 13.47 -9.06 10.74
N ASN A 140 14.23 -9.38 11.78
CA ASN A 140 14.76 -10.73 11.96
C ASN A 140 13.62 -11.63 12.46
N ASN A 141 12.91 -12.28 11.53
CA ASN A 141 11.94 -13.31 11.88
C ASN A 141 12.58 -14.68 11.60
N ASP A 142 13.02 -15.33 12.68
CA ASP A 142 13.67 -16.65 12.61
C ASP A 142 12.78 -17.69 11.89
N SER A 143 11.45 -17.55 11.96
CA SER A 143 10.53 -18.44 11.23
C SER A 143 10.61 -18.25 9.72
N ILE A 144 10.75 -17.01 9.23
CA ILE A 144 10.87 -16.71 7.79
C ILE A 144 12.22 -17.18 7.26
N GLN A 145 13.31 -17.00 8.02
CA GLN A 145 14.62 -17.50 7.60
C GLN A 145 14.60 -19.02 7.43
N ASN A 146 13.95 -19.73 8.36
CA ASN A 146 13.80 -21.18 8.27
C ASN A 146 12.91 -21.61 7.09
N THR A 147 11.82 -20.88 6.81
CA THR A 147 10.94 -21.16 5.66
C THR A 147 11.65 -20.88 4.33
N LEU A 148 12.40 -19.80 4.21
CA LEU A 148 13.17 -19.48 3.01
C LEU A 148 14.30 -20.48 2.78
N LYS A 149 15.00 -20.88 3.84
CA LYS A 149 16.01 -21.94 3.76
C LYS A 149 15.40 -23.24 3.24
N LEU A 150 14.27 -23.67 3.80
CA LEU A 150 13.57 -24.88 3.35
C LEU A 150 13.13 -24.77 1.89
N PHE A 151 12.65 -23.60 1.46
CA PHE A 151 12.26 -23.35 0.08
C PHE A 151 13.44 -23.52 -0.89
N PHE A 152 14.58 -22.89 -0.62
CA PHE A 152 15.76 -22.98 -1.47
C PHE A 152 16.44 -24.36 -1.40
N ASP A 153 16.41 -25.02 -0.25
CA ASP A 153 16.86 -26.42 -0.12
C ASP A 153 16.01 -27.34 -1.01
N LEU A 154 14.70 -27.12 -1.10
CA LEU A 154 13.81 -27.89 -1.97
C LEU A 154 14.03 -27.60 -3.47
N GLU A 155 14.26 -26.33 -3.86
CA GLU A 155 14.60 -26.00 -5.25
C GLU A 155 15.95 -26.58 -5.67
N GLY A 156 16.94 -26.58 -4.76
CA GLY A 156 18.28 -27.12 -5.00
C GLY A 156 18.33 -28.64 -5.17
N LEU A 157 17.29 -29.37 -4.74
CA LEU A 157 17.21 -30.82 -4.92
C LEU A 157 16.88 -31.22 -6.36
N GLY A 158 16.38 -30.29 -7.18
CA GLY A 158 15.98 -30.53 -8.56
C GLY A 158 14.82 -31.52 -8.67
N ILE A 159 13.76 -31.16 -9.41
CA ILE A 159 12.83 -32.20 -9.86
C ILE A 159 13.63 -33.07 -10.82
N ARG A 160 14.01 -34.26 -10.39
CA ARG A 160 14.48 -35.30 -11.30
C ARG A 160 13.24 -35.77 -12.05
N ASP A 161 13.10 -35.31 -13.28
CA ASP A 161 12.26 -36.01 -14.24
C ASP A 161 12.91 -37.39 -14.45
N ASP A 162 12.48 -38.38 -13.67
CA ASP A 162 12.83 -39.77 -13.95
C ASP A 162 12.34 -40.07 -15.38
N PRO A 163 13.22 -40.44 -16.32
CA PRO A 163 12.78 -40.75 -17.67
C PRO A 163 11.81 -41.92 -17.60
N VAL A 164 10.55 -41.67 -17.96
CA VAL A 164 9.54 -42.70 -18.15
C VAL A 164 10.05 -43.64 -19.23
N LEU A 165 10.53 -44.82 -18.82
CA LEU A 165 10.82 -45.93 -19.74
C LEU A 165 9.51 -46.37 -20.38
N HIS A 166 9.28 -45.93 -21.61
CA HIS A 166 8.22 -46.44 -22.45
C HIS A 166 8.73 -47.74 -23.11
N GLU A 167 8.72 -48.84 -22.37
CA GLU A 167 8.73 -50.16 -22.99
C GLU A 167 7.30 -50.50 -23.40
N ARG A 168 7.03 -50.46 -24.71
CA ARG A 168 6.34 -51.54 -25.46
C ARG A 168 6.14 -51.19 -26.94
N ASP A 169 6.72 -52.08 -27.75
CA ASP A 169 6.17 -52.67 -28.98
C ASP A 169 6.21 -51.85 -30.28
N GLN A 170 7.38 -51.89 -30.94
CA GLN A 170 7.43 -52.01 -32.40
C GLN A 170 7.25 -53.50 -32.76
N ALA A 171 6.07 -53.83 -33.28
CA ALA A 171 5.86 -55.01 -34.09
C ALA A 171 5.73 -54.57 -35.56
N LEU A 172 6.47 -55.30 -36.42
CA LEU A 172 6.55 -55.28 -37.88
C LEU A 172 7.46 -54.24 -38.54
#